data_AF-A0A963L6P2-F1
#
_entry.id   AF-A0A963L6P2-F1
#
_cell.length_a   1.000
_cell.length_b   1.000
_cell.length_c   1.000
_cell.angle_alpha   90.00
_cell.angle_beta   90.00
_cell.angle_gamma   90.00
#
_symmetry.space_group_name_H-M   'P 1'
#
loop_
_entity.id
_entity.type
_entity.pdbx_description
1 polymer ?
#
loop_
_entity_poly.entity_id
_entity_poly.type
_entity_poly.pdbx_seq_one_letter_code
_entity_poly.pdbx_strand_id
1 'polypeptide(L)'
;MDATPLYNLSPLLRMMLMGAVLALGPLAWVWLRNRQATASQRLRVLTLLTLFLTFDLVLFGAFTRLTDSGLGCPDWPGCYGHASPLGAHAPISAAQDAMPTGPVTHTKAWVEMVHRYLATAVGVLILVLAVVSWTERRRQEAVSHWWPLFTLVWVCLQGAFG
;
A
#
# COMPACT_ATOMS: atom_id res chain seq x y z
N MET A 1 -30.55 -19.54 -7.68
CA MET A 1 -29.37 -19.84 -6.84
C MET A 1 -28.21 -19.17 -7.53
N ASP A 2 -27.96 -17.91 -7.19
CA ASP A 2 -26.85 -17.17 -7.77
C ASP A 2 -25.57 -17.80 -7.25
N ALA A 3 -24.74 -18.29 -8.18
CA ALA A 3 -23.43 -18.85 -7.85
C ALA A 3 -22.59 -17.73 -7.22
N THR A 4 -22.48 -17.69 -5.89
CA THR A 4 -21.48 -16.89 -5.21
C THR A 4 -20.12 -17.36 -5.70
N PRO A 5 -19.35 -16.52 -6.43
CA PRO A 5 -18.06 -16.94 -6.96
C PRO A 5 -17.15 -17.33 -5.79
N LEU A 6 -16.53 -18.50 -5.88
CA LEU A 6 -15.61 -19.04 -4.86
C LEU A 6 -14.43 -18.08 -4.56
N TYR A 7 -14.09 -17.22 -5.54
CA TYR A 7 -13.08 -16.17 -5.41
C TYR A 7 -13.65 -14.81 -5.87
N ASN A 8 -13.79 -13.86 -4.93
CA ASN A 8 -14.15 -12.48 -5.25
C ASN A 8 -12.89 -11.59 -5.23
N LEU A 9 -12.32 -11.33 -6.42
CA LEU A 9 -11.12 -10.49 -6.58
C LEU A 9 -11.42 -8.98 -6.60
N SER A 10 -12.70 -8.58 -6.53
CA SER A 10 -13.08 -7.18 -6.62
C SER A 10 -12.50 -6.29 -5.50
N PRO A 11 -12.37 -6.74 -4.24
CA PRO A 11 -11.78 -5.91 -3.19
C PRO A 11 -10.29 -5.69 -3.44
N LEU A 12 -9.56 -6.77 -3.80
CA LEU A 12 -8.15 -6.70 -4.18
C LEU A 12 -7.93 -5.71 -5.33
N LEU A 13 -8.70 -5.81 -6.42
CA LEU A 13 -8.55 -4.92 -7.56
C LEU A 13 -8.80 -3.46 -7.17
N ARG A 14 -9.85 -3.18 -6.39
CA ARG A 14 -10.14 -1.83 -5.89
C ARG A 14 -9.03 -1.29 -4.99
N MET A 15 -8.39 -2.15 -4.18
CA MET A 15 -7.24 -1.78 -3.37
C MET A 15 -6.02 -1.42 -4.21
N MET A 16 -5.71 -2.26 -5.20
CA MET A 16 -4.60 -2.00 -6.12
C MET A 16 -4.81 -0.71 -6.91
N LEU A 17 -6.05 -0.46 -7.38
CA LEU A 17 -6.41 0.79 -8.05
C LEU A 17 -6.28 2.00 -7.13
N MET A 18 -6.76 1.91 -5.89
CA MET A 18 -6.63 3.00 -4.91
C MET A 18 -5.15 3.32 -4.64
N GLY A 19 -4.33 2.30 -4.36
CA GLY A 19 -2.90 2.48 -4.15
C GLY A 19 -2.19 3.08 -5.36
N ALA A 20 -2.54 2.64 -6.58
CA ALA A 20 -2.03 3.23 -7.81
C ALA A 20 -2.41 4.71 -7.94
N VAL A 21 -3.68 5.06 -7.70
CA VAL A 21 -4.16 6.46 -7.74
C VAL A 21 -3.43 7.33 -6.71
N LEU A 22 -3.25 6.84 -5.48
CA LEU A 22 -2.49 7.56 -4.45
C LEU A 22 -1.03 7.76 -4.86
N ALA A 23 -0.40 6.75 -5.47
CA ALA A 23 0.98 6.84 -5.95
C ALA A 23 1.16 7.81 -7.14
N LEU A 24 0.11 8.08 -7.94
CA LEU A 24 0.17 9.05 -9.02
C LEU A 24 0.49 10.46 -8.51
N GLY A 25 0.08 10.83 -7.30
CA GLY A 25 0.38 12.15 -6.72
C GLY A 25 1.90 12.40 -6.59
N PRO A 26 2.62 11.60 -5.79
CA PRO A 26 4.08 11.64 -5.69
C PRO A 26 4.78 11.52 -7.05
N LEU A 27 4.35 10.59 -7.90
CA LEU A 27 4.96 10.38 -9.22
C LEU A 27 4.81 11.60 -10.14
N ALA A 28 3.60 12.16 -10.22
CA ALA A 28 3.32 13.37 -10.98
C ALA A 28 4.11 14.55 -10.40
N TRP A 29 4.19 14.69 -9.08
CA TRP A 29 4.97 15.76 -8.45
C TRP A 29 6.46 15.66 -8.80
N VAL A 30 7.08 14.48 -8.66
CA VAL A 30 8.49 14.28 -9.04
C VAL A 30 8.68 14.57 -10.52
N TRP A 31 7.79 14.07 -11.38
CA TRP A 31 7.90 14.26 -12.82
C TRP A 31 7.74 15.73 -13.23
N LEU A 32 6.71 16.42 -12.73
CA LEU A 32 6.44 17.83 -13.01
C LEU A 32 7.56 18.75 -12.53
N ARG A 33 8.07 18.52 -11.31
CA ARG A 33 9.12 19.35 -10.71
C ARG A 33 10.49 19.12 -11.35
N ASN A 34 10.74 17.93 -11.90
CA ASN A 34 12.04 17.52 -12.43
C ASN A 34 12.03 17.25 -13.94
N ARG A 35 11.13 17.89 -14.71
CA ARG A 35 10.99 17.69 -16.18
C ARG A 35 12.26 17.95 -16.98
N GLN A 36 13.13 18.84 -16.50
CA GLN A 36 14.42 19.16 -17.13
C GLN A 36 15.61 18.39 -16.52
N ALA A 37 15.38 17.63 -15.44
CA ALA A 37 16.43 16.86 -14.77
C ALA A 37 16.75 15.57 -15.53
N THR A 38 17.96 15.04 -15.33
CA THR A 38 18.38 13.75 -15.87
C THR A 38 17.60 12.58 -15.24
N ALA A 39 17.60 11.42 -15.89
CA ALA A 39 16.97 10.21 -15.34
C ALA A 39 17.53 9.84 -13.96
N SER A 40 18.86 9.95 -13.77
CA SER A 40 19.52 9.68 -12.49
C SER A 40 19.11 10.63 -11.38
N GLN A 41 18.94 11.93 -11.68
CA GLN A 41 18.43 12.91 -10.72
C GLN A 41 16.97 12.62 -10.32
N ARG A 42 16.11 12.29 -11.28
CA ARG A 42 14.71 11.91 -11.02
C ARG A 42 14.62 10.66 -10.15
N LEU A 43 15.41 9.63 -10.46
CA LEU A 43 15.51 8.42 -9.66
C LEU A 43 15.95 8.73 -8.23
N ARG A 44 16.97 9.57 -8.05
CA ARG A 44 17.43 10.00 -6.71
C ARG A 44 16.31 10.68 -5.91
N VAL A 45 15.58 11.62 -6.53
CA VAL A 45 14.46 12.32 -5.88
C VAL A 45 13.35 11.34 -5.52
N LEU A 46 12.99 10.44 -6.44
CA LEU A 46 11.97 9.41 -6.20
C LEU A 46 12.41 8.46 -5.08
N THR A 47 13.68 8.03 -5.05
CA THR A 47 14.21 7.18 -3.97
C THR A 47 14.13 7.87 -2.62
N LEU A 48 14.52 9.15 -2.52
CA LEU A 48 14.45 9.90 -1.25
C LEU A 48 13.00 10.10 -0.80
N LEU A 49 12.09 10.38 -1.73
CA LEU A 49 10.67 10.52 -1.44
C LEU A 49 10.07 9.19 -0.97
N THR A 50 10.33 8.09 -1.69
CA THR A 50 9.89 6.76 -1.30
C THR A 50 10.48 6.35 0.05
N LEU A 51 11.75 6.65 0.32
CA LEU A 51 12.36 6.39 1.63
C LEU A 51 11.63 7.13 2.76
N PHE A 52 11.33 8.41 2.57
CA PHE A 52 10.57 9.22 3.52
C PHE A 52 9.17 8.64 3.76
N LEU A 53 8.43 8.32 2.70
CA LEU A 53 7.09 7.73 2.80
C LEU A 53 7.11 6.33 3.43
N THR A 54 8.12 5.51 3.16
CA THR A 54 8.31 4.21 3.80
C THR A 54 8.58 4.37 5.29
N PHE A 55 9.40 5.35 5.68
CA PHE A 55 9.62 5.65 7.09
C PHE A 55 8.33 6.07 7.81
N ASP A 56 7.56 6.97 7.21
CA ASP A 56 6.25 7.38 7.74
C ASP A 56 5.28 6.19 7.82
N LEU A 57 5.29 5.30 6.82
CA LEU A 57 4.50 4.07 6.82
C LEU A 57 4.87 3.15 7.98
N VAL A 58 6.15 2.98 8.29
CA VAL A 58 6.62 2.19 9.44
C VAL A 58 6.14 2.82 10.75
N LEU A 59 6.21 4.15 10.86
CA LEU A 59 5.71 4.88 12.03
C LEU A 59 4.20 4.71 12.19
N PHE A 60 3.45 4.77 11.09
CA PHE A 60 2.01 4.53 11.09
C PHE A 60 1.66 3.07 11.41
N GLY A 61 2.48 2.10 10.97
CA GLY A 61 2.35 0.70 11.36
C GLY A 61 2.60 0.46 12.86
N ALA A 62 3.55 1.20 13.45
CA ALA A 62 3.72 1.18 14.90
C ALA A 62 2.49 1.78 15.61
N PHE A 63 1.91 2.85 15.06
CA PHE A 63 0.67 3.43 15.56
C PHE A 63 -0.53 2.47 15.47
N THR A 64 -0.71 1.75 14.35
CA THR A 64 -1.80 0.77 14.19
C THR A 64 -1.68 -0.35 15.22
N ARG A 65 -0.46 -0.77 15.54
CA ARG A 65 -0.18 -1.74 16.60
C ARG A 65 -0.45 -1.20 18.00
N LEU A 66 0.04 0.00 18.32
CA LEU A 66 -0.12 0.60 19.66
C LEU A 66 -1.55 1.03 19.98
N THR A 67 -2.39 1.22 18.96
CA THR A 67 -3.83 1.51 19.12
C THR A 67 -4.72 0.27 19.05
N ASP A 68 -4.12 -0.93 19.01
CA ASP A 68 -4.80 -2.21 18.82
C ASP A 68 -5.73 -2.21 17.60
N SER A 69 -5.36 -1.46 16.56
CA SER A 69 -6.13 -1.32 15.32
C SER A 69 -5.77 -2.37 14.28
N GLY A 70 -4.65 -3.08 14.42
CA GLY A 70 -4.20 -4.11 13.46
C GLY A 70 -5.09 -5.37 13.39
N LEU A 71 -6.19 -5.41 14.14
CA LEU A 71 -7.22 -6.45 14.11
C LEU A 71 -8.61 -5.87 13.80
N GLY A 72 -8.67 -4.64 13.28
CA GLY A 72 -9.91 -3.95 12.94
C GLY A 72 -10.61 -4.53 11.70
N CYS A 73 -9.86 -5.19 10.82
CA CYS A 73 -10.36 -5.89 9.64
C CYS A 73 -9.87 -7.35 9.65
N PRO A 74 -10.78 -8.34 9.76
CA PRO A 74 -10.41 -9.74 9.95
C PRO A 74 -9.87 -10.45 8.69
N ASP A 75 -10.04 -9.83 7.52
CA ASP A 75 -9.62 -10.33 6.22
C ASP A 75 -8.53 -9.45 5.61
N TRP A 76 -7.86 -9.99 4.59
CA TRP A 76 -6.85 -9.30 3.79
C TRP A 76 -7.10 -9.60 2.31
N PRO A 77 -6.92 -8.62 1.39
CA PRO A 77 -6.48 -7.23 1.59
C PRO A 77 -7.60 -6.26 1.98
N GLY A 78 -8.85 -6.70 1.98
CA GLY A 78 -10.04 -5.90 2.26
C GLY A 78 -10.44 -5.86 3.75
N CYS A 79 -11.67 -5.44 3.98
CA CYS A 79 -12.34 -5.47 5.28
C CYS A 79 -13.77 -6.01 5.07
N TYR A 80 -14.10 -7.15 5.68
CA TYR A 80 -15.31 -7.94 5.46
C TYR A 80 -15.66 -8.17 3.98
N GLY A 81 -14.64 -8.43 3.13
CA GLY A 81 -14.85 -8.61 1.69
C GLY A 81 -15.14 -7.31 0.93
N HIS A 82 -14.94 -6.15 1.56
CA HIS A 82 -15.05 -4.82 0.95
C HIS A 82 -13.69 -4.13 0.88
N ALA A 83 -13.53 -3.22 -0.07
CA ALA A 83 -12.31 -2.42 -0.20
C ALA A 83 -12.24 -1.26 0.82
N SER A 84 -13.30 -0.99 1.58
CA SER A 84 -13.33 0.13 2.54
C SER A 84 -14.29 -0.13 3.69
N PRO A 85 -14.06 0.49 4.87
CA PRO A 85 -14.99 0.41 6.00
C PRO A 85 -16.39 0.96 5.68
N LEU A 86 -16.50 1.87 4.70
CA LEU A 86 -17.80 2.35 4.20
C LEU A 86 -18.61 1.22 3.54
N GLY A 87 -17.95 0.38 2.73
CA GLY A 87 -18.60 -0.79 2.14
C GLY A 87 -18.93 -1.86 3.18
N ALA A 88 -18.08 -2.00 4.20
CA ALA A 88 -18.22 -2.94 5.31
C ALA A 88 -19.00 -2.39 6.52
N HIS A 89 -19.76 -1.30 6.37
CA HIS A 89 -20.35 -0.60 7.50
C HIS A 89 -21.30 -1.49 8.34
N ALA A 90 -22.15 -2.28 7.67
CA ALA A 90 -23.07 -3.21 8.32
C ALA A 90 -22.34 -4.34 9.10
N PRO A 91 -21.41 -5.11 8.50
CA PRO A 91 -20.71 -6.16 9.24
C PRO A 91 -19.81 -5.62 10.36
N ILE A 92 -19.19 -4.44 10.18
CA ILE A 92 -18.42 -3.79 11.25
C ILE A 92 -19.33 -3.41 12.42
N SER A 93 -20.51 -2.84 12.16
CA SER A 93 -21.46 -2.49 13.22
C SER A 93 -21.94 -3.73 13.96
N ALA A 94 -22.30 -4.78 13.23
CA ALA A 94 -22.71 -6.05 13.84
C ALA A 94 -21.62 -6.68 14.71
N ALA A 95 -20.36 -6.65 14.26
CA ALA A 95 -19.23 -7.15 15.05
C ALA A 95 -18.97 -6.31 16.31
N GLN A 96 -19.08 -4.97 16.19
CA GLN A 96 -18.93 -4.05 17.31
C GLN A 96 -20.07 -4.22 18.33
N ASP A 97 -21.31 -4.41 17.90
CA ASP A 97 -22.47 -4.63 18.77
C ASP A 97 -22.37 -5.97 19.50
N ALA A 98 -21.86 -7.00 18.84
CA ALA A 98 -21.64 -8.33 19.43
C ALA A 98 -20.51 -8.32 20.48
N MET A 99 -19.48 -7.49 20.30
CA MET A 99 -18.35 -7.38 21.22
C MET A 99 -17.89 -5.92 21.36
N PRO A 100 -18.54 -5.09 22.21
CA PRO A 100 -18.25 -3.66 22.30
C PRO A 100 -16.82 -3.30 22.72
N THR A 101 -16.17 -4.15 23.50
CA THR A 101 -14.76 -4.03 23.91
C THR A 101 -13.80 -4.85 23.04
N GLY A 102 -14.30 -5.36 21.92
CA GLY A 102 -13.57 -6.21 21.00
C GLY A 102 -12.55 -5.48 20.12
N PRO A 103 -11.86 -6.22 19.24
CA PRO A 103 -10.84 -5.66 18.35
C PRO A 103 -11.44 -4.83 17.20
N VAL A 104 -12.70 -5.04 16.85
CA VAL A 104 -13.34 -4.41 15.69
C VAL A 104 -14.18 -3.21 16.12
N THR A 105 -13.80 -2.03 15.64
CA THR A 105 -14.62 -0.82 15.68
C THR A 105 -14.49 -0.06 14.37
N HIS A 106 -15.42 0.85 14.07
CA HIS A 106 -15.32 1.68 12.85
C HIS A 106 -14.01 2.46 12.78
N THR A 107 -13.54 3.00 13.91
CA THR A 107 -12.27 3.75 13.97
C THR A 107 -11.07 2.84 13.72
N LYS A 108 -11.02 1.67 14.38
CA LYS A 108 -9.91 0.72 14.21
C LYS A 108 -9.83 0.18 12.78
N ALA A 109 -10.98 -0.16 12.19
CA ALA A 109 -11.07 -0.59 10.79
C ALA A 109 -10.56 0.49 9.82
N TRP A 110 -10.87 1.77 10.06
CA TRP A 110 -10.32 2.87 9.27
C TRP A 110 -8.82 3.03 9.43
N VAL A 111 -8.30 2.97 10.66
CA VAL A 111 -6.85 3.06 10.92
C VAL A 111 -6.11 1.95 10.17
N GLU A 112 -6.59 0.73 10.24
CA GLU A 112 -5.98 -0.40 9.53
C GLU A 112 -6.05 -0.26 8.01
N MET A 113 -7.22 0.11 7.47
CA MET A 113 -7.39 0.25 6.03
C MET A 113 -6.58 1.41 5.45
N VAL A 114 -6.46 2.54 6.16
CA VAL A 114 -5.58 3.64 5.75
C VAL A 114 -4.12 3.17 5.69
N HIS A 115 -3.66 2.38 6.67
CA HIS A 115 -2.31 1.81 6.65
C HIS A 115 -2.10 0.93 5.41
N ARG A 116 -3.07 0.07 5.09
CA ARG A 116 -3.03 -0.80 3.89
C ARG A 116 -3.00 0.00 2.59
N TYR A 117 -3.74 1.12 2.50
CA TYR A 117 -3.73 1.99 1.31
C TYR A 117 -2.38 2.67 1.10
N LEU A 118 -1.81 3.19 2.19
CA LEU A 118 -0.47 3.80 2.18
C LEU A 118 0.60 2.77 1.83
N ALA A 119 0.53 1.57 2.40
CA ALA A 119 1.43 0.46 2.06
C ALA A 119 1.35 0.09 0.58
N THR A 120 0.14 -0.01 0.03
CA THR A 120 -0.05 -0.30 -1.40
C THR A 120 0.53 0.82 -2.28
N ALA A 121 0.33 2.10 -1.92
CA ALA A 121 0.88 3.23 -2.64
C ALA A 121 2.42 3.23 -2.63
N VAL A 122 3.03 2.99 -1.46
CA VAL A 122 4.50 2.84 -1.33
C VAL A 122 5.00 1.66 -2.15
N GLY A 123 4.31 0.53 -2.14
CA GLY A 123 4.63 -0.63 -2.98
C GLY A 123 4.65 -0.30 -4.47
N VAL A 124 3.68 0.50 -4.95
CA VAL A 124 3.67 0.99 -6.34
C VAL A 124 4.88 1.89 -6.64
N LEU A 125 5.26 2.79 -5.71
CA LEU A 125 6.46 3.63 -5.89
C LEU A 125 7.74 2.79 -5.97
N ILE A 126 7.85 1.74 -5.17
CA ILE A 126 8.98 0.79 -5.18
C ILE A 126 9.00 0.00 -6.49
N LEU A 127 7.84 -0.46 -6.97
CA LEU A 127 7.72 -1.13 -8.26
C LEU A 127 8.17 -0.20 -9.41
N VAL A 128 7.73 1.06 -9.41
CA VAL A 128 8.17 2.05 -10.41
C VAL A 128 9.68 2.28 -10.31
N LEU A 129 10.24 2.42 -9.11
CA LEU A 129 11.68 2.54 -8.91
C LEU A 129 12.44 1.34 -9.48
N ALA A 130 11.97 0.12 -9.21
CA ALA A 130 12.57 -1.10 -9.72
C ALA A 130 12.53 -1.17 -11.26
N VAL A 131 11.37 -0.89 -11.87
CA VAL A 131 11.19 -0.91 -13.33
C VAL A 131 12.04 0.18 -14.00
N VAL A 132 11.99 1.43 -13.52
CA VAL A 132 12.74 2.53 -14.12
C VAL A 132 14.24 2.31 -13.97
N SER A 133 14.71 1.87 -12.79
CA SER A 133 16.13 1.55 -12.57
C SER A 133 16.61 0.44 -13.51
N TRP A 134 15.77 -0.57 -13.74
CA TRP A 134 16.07 -1.64 -14.69
C TRP A 134 16.15 -1.15 -16.13
N THR A 135 15.23 -0.27 -16.55
CA THR A 135 15.24 0.30 -17.90
C THR A 135 16.42 1.25 -18.15
N GLU A 136 16.78 2.08 -17.17
CA GLU A 136 17.88 3.03 -17.29
C GLU A 136 19.24 2.34 -17.20
N ARG A 137 19.34 1.21 -16.49
CA ARG A 137 20.53 0.36 -16.50
C ARG A 137 20.89 -0.14 -17.90
N ARG A 138 19.89 -0.47 -18.74
CA ARG A 138 20.16 -0.84 -20.15
C ARG A 138 20.85 0.30 -20.93
N ARG A 139 20.82 1.52 -20.40
CA ARG A 139 21.45 2.72 -20.96
C ARG A 139 22.74 3.12 -20.24
N GLN A 140 22.89 2.77 -18.96
CA GLN A 140 24.06 3.12 -18.12
C GLN A 140 24.42 1.96 -17.18
N GLU A 141 25.62 1.38 -17.31
CA GLU A 141 26.04 0.18 -16.57
C GLU A 141 26.22 0.36 -15.05
N ALA A 142 26.18 1.60 -14.54
CA ALA A 142 26.58 1.93 -13.17
C ALA A 142 25.53 1.60 -12.08
N VAL A 143 24.31 1.18 -12.42
CA VAL A 143 23.23 0.95 -11.45
C VAL A 143 23.07 -0.54 -11.13
N SER A 144 23.33 -0.94 -9.88
CA SER A 144 23.16 -2.33 -9.43
C SER A 144 21.68 -2.75 -9.42
N HIS A 145 21.36 -3.82 -10.15
CA HIS A 145 20.00 -4.33 -10.30
C HIS A 145 19.52 -5.20 -9.13
N TRP A 146 20.45 -5.66 -8.28
CA TRP A 146 20.14 -6.57 -7.18
C TRP A 146 19.39 -5.87 -6.05
N TRP A 147 19.74 -4.61 -5.74
CA TRP A 147 19.10 -3.87 -4.64
C TRP A 147 17.62 -3.58 -4.91
N PRO A 148 17.20 -3.04 -6.07
CA PRO A 148 15.77 -2.79 -6.32
C PRO A 148 14.95 -4.08 -6.39
N LEU A 149 15.51 -5.16 -6.95
CA LEU A 149 14.84 -6.46 -7.01
C LEU A 149 14.68 -7.06 -5.61
N PHE A 150 15.73 -7.04 -4.81
CA PHE A 150 15.69 -7.48 -3.42
C PHE A 150 14.65 -6.69 -2.62
N THR A 151 14.64 -5.35 -2.74
CA THR A 151 13.64 -4.50 -2.08
C THR A 151 12.22 -4.83 -2.54
N LEU A 152 12.00 -5.07 -3.83
CA LEU A 152 10.68 -5.45 -4.36
C LEU A 152 10.21 -6.79 -3.77
N VAL A 153 11.07 -7.81 -3.80
CA VAL A 153 10.76 -9.14 -3.24
C VAL A 153 10.49 -9.03 -1.73
N TRP A 154 11.32 -8.28 -1.01
CA TRP A 154 11.17 -8.06 0.43
C TRP A 154 9.84 -7.38 0.77
N VAL A 155 9.44 -6.35 0.02
CA VAL A 155 8.18 -5.64 0.25
C VAL A 155 6.97 -6.48 -0.14
N CYS A 156 7.06 -7.29 -1.20
CA CYS A 156 6.00 -8.26 -1.52
C CYS A 156 5.83 -9.29 -0.39
N LEU A 157 6.93 -9.75 0.19
CA LEU A 157 6.90 -10.65 1.35
C LEU A 157 6.25 -9.97 2.56
N GLN A 158 6.68 -8.74 2.88
CA GLN A 158 6.09 -7.95 3.97
C GLN A 158 4.58 -7.78 3.77
N GLY A 159 4.14 -7.34 2.58
CA GLY A 159 2.73 -7.13 2.29
C GLY A 159 1.89 -8.42 2.33
N ALA A 160 2.49 -9.59 2.10
CA ALA A 160 1.80 -10.88 2.22
C ALA A 160 1.57 -11.30 3.68
N PHE A 161 2.41 -10.84 4.62
CA PHE A 161 2.34 -11.20 6.04
C PHE A 161 1.74 -10.12 6.94
N GLY A 162 1.58 -8.89 6.46
CA GLY A 162 1.04 -7.76 7.22
C GLY A 162 2.00 -6.59 7.24
#